data_AF-A0A3N4IH01-F1
#
_entry.id   AF-A0A3N4IH01-F1
#
_cell.length_a   1.000
_cell.length_b   1.000
_cell.length_c   1.000
_cell.angle_alpha   90.00
_cell.angle_beta   90.00
_cell.angle_gamma   90.00
#
_symmetry.space_group_name_H-M   'P 1'
#
loop_
_entity.id
_entity.type
_entity.pdbx_description
1 polymer ?
#
loop_
_entity_poly.entity_id
_entity_poly.type
_entity_poly.pdbx_seq_one_letter_code
_entity_poly.pdbx_strand_id
1 'polypeptide(L)'
;MPANNKPHPTIVRYILDVRDIFPSHEALPLALLPEKTHPGIVKFFHHADRKLAFGSQVLQRLLVCRIHFHEEHNASSDEEEVTPSDIDPSTGQARPVRRRIGLKDVEIHRDEASGRPFHQHDDDETSLLTPPKKKPRFLEDFNVSHAAGIVILAARVSEIEPPVRNPLLEHPSGQIPVEYQRRKRKIGVDVVPTKHSPPAGPDKGKREATCEENDKWIKNFIGNQIFTKHEEEQILGEADSKRRVRKLYLLWALKEAYVKAVGTGLITDLLAIEFRNTPLFDVDDKQRRFRGVELYLGGEKSNDWYLEVTAYGGEGPEEASHYLAIASQAEGLREEDLLDEWEILDFEKDVLPYGPFPRMPNKIKRQS
;
A
#
# COMPACT_ATOMS: atom_id res chain seq x y z
N MET A 1 -29.45 7.13 25.68
CA MET A 1 -28.06 7.39 25.26
C MET A 1 -27.96 6.97 23.80
N PRO A 2 -27.80 7.87 22.82
CA PRO A 2 -27.59 7.41 21.45
C PRO A 2 -26.24 6.71 21.39
N ALA A 3 -26.23 5.46 20.92
CA ALA A 3 -25.00 4.74 20.65
C ALA A 3 -24.17 5.60 19.67
N ASN A 4 -22.94 5.92 20.07
CA ASN A 4 -22.02 6.74 19.31
C ASN A 4 -21.56 5.92 18.09
N ASN A 5 -22.35 5.94 17.01
CA ASN A 5 -22.09 5.26 15.75
C ASN A 5 -20.95 5.98 14.99
N LYS A 6 -19.77 6.07 15.60
CA LYS A 6 -18.58 6.52 14.87
C LYS A 6 -18.22 5.43 13.84
N PRO A 7 -17.90 5.79 12.59
CA PRO A 7 -17.40 4.83 11.63
C PRO A 7 -16.17 4.11 12.18
N HIS A 8 -16.14 2.79 12.02
CA HIS A 8 -15.00 1.95 12.38
C HIS A 8 -14.14 1.71 11.14
N PRO A 9 -12.91 2.25 11.09
CA PRO A 9 -11.98 1.97 10.01
C PRO A 9 -11.41 0.55 10.11
N THR A 10 -11.16 -0.06 8.96
CA THR A 10 -10.38 -1.30 8.82
C THR A 10 -9.11 -1.06 8.03
N ILE A 11 -8.10 -1.93 8.24
CA ILE A 11 -6.84 -1.87 7.50
C ILE A 11 -6.87 -2.89 6.36
N VAL A 12 -6.75 -2.41 5.14
CA VAL A 12 -6.58 -3.23 3.93
C VAL A 12 -5.10 -3.32 3.59
N ARG A 13 -4.63 -4.52 3.21
CA ARG A 13 -3.20 -4.83 3.00
C ARG A 13 -3.01 -5.65 1.73
N TYR A 14 -2.27 -5.13 0.75
CA TYR A 14 -2.01 -5.81 -0.52
C TYR A 14 -0.52 -6.00 -0.75
N ILE A 15 -0.15 -7.17 -1.29
CA ILE A 15 1.18 -7.47 -1.82
C ILE A 15 1.04 -7.82 -3.30
N LEU A 16 1.90 -7.23 -4.13
CA LEU A 16 2.08 -7.61 -5.53
C LEU A 16 3.55 -7.86 -5.80
N ASP A 17 3.87 -9.10 -6.18
CA ASP A 17 5.21 -9.46 -6.66
C ASP A 17 5.32 -9.13 -8.15
N VAL A 18 6.16 -8.13 -8.49
CA VAL A 18 6.35 -7.66 -9.85
C VAL A 18 7.52 -8.33 -10.57
N ARG A 19 8.22 -9.27 -9.92
CA ARG A 19 9.38 -9.96 -10.52
C ARG A 19 8.96 -10.75 -11.75
N ASP A 20 7.88 -11.50 -11.62
CA ASP A 20 7.45 -12.50 -12.60
C ASP A 20 6.31 -12.04 -13.51
N ILE A 21 5.73 -10.86 -13.27
CA ILE A 21 4.56 -10.40 -14.02
C ILE A 21 4.89 -10.20 -15.51
N PHE A 22 6.13 -9.83 -15.85
CA PHE A 22 6.58 -9.72 -17.25
C PHE A 22 8.03 -10.19 -17.37
N PRO A 23 8.38 -11.08 -18.31
CA PRO A 23 9.77 -11.37 -18.66
C PRO A 23 10.53 -10.06 -19.00
N SER A 24 11.85 -10.02 -18.81
CA SER A 24 12.69 -8.82 -19.02
C SER A 24 12.63 -8.23 -20.44
N HIS A 25 12.03 -8.95 -21.40
CA HIS A 25 11.93 -8.57 -22.80
C HIS A 25 10.52 -8.17 -23.26
N GLU A 26 9.49 -8.38 -22.43
CA GLU A 26 8.10 -8.04 -22.79
C GLU A 26 7.75 -6.61 -22.35
N ALA A 27 6.94 -5.92 -23.16
CA ALA A 27 6.47 -4.58 -22.85
C ALA A 27 5.49 -4.61 -21.67
N LEU A 28 5.64 -3.68 -20.73
CA LEU A 28 4.66 -3.47 -19.67
C LEU A 28 3.27 -3.19 -20.27
N PRO A 29 2.16 -3.73 -19.71
CA PRO A 29 0.81 -3.51 -20.20
C PRO A 29 0.31 -2.15 -19.75
N LEU A 30 0.96 -1.09 -20.24
CA LEU A 30 0.65 0.30 -19.93
C LEU A 30 -0.79 0.67 -20.30
N ALA A 31 -1.42 -0.07 -21.22
CA ALA A 31 -2.84 0.07 -21.58
C ALA A 31 -3.80 -0.17 -20.40
N LEU A 32 -3.34 -0.79 -19.30
CA LEU A 32 -4.12 -0.88 -18.05
C LEU A 32 -4.21 0.47 -17.32
N LEU A 33 -3.33 1.42 -17.62
CA LEU A 33 -3.19 2.68 -16.89
C LEU A 33 -3.51 3.88 -17.81
N PRO A 34 -3.95 5.02 -17.25
CA PRO A 34 -4.15 6.24 -18.03
C PRO A 34 -2.85 6.66 -18.74
N GLU A 35 -2.94 7.14 -19.97
CA GLU A 35 -1.78 7.57 -20.78
C GLU A 35 -0.90 8.61 -20.07
N LYS A 36 -1.53 9.55 -19.33
CA LYS A 36 -0.82 10.55 -18.50
C LYS A 36 0.13 9.93 -17.46
N THR A 37 -0.08 8.67 -17.09
CA THR A 37 0.75 7.95 -16.10
C THR A 37 1.99 7.32 -16.75
N HIS A 38 1.96 7.04 -18.06
CA HIS A 38 3.01 6.28 -18.75
C HIS A 38 4.39 6.92 -18.64
N PRO A 39 4.57 8.26 -18.83
CA PRO A 39 5.88 8.91 -18.69
C PRO A 39 6.51 8.70 -17.32
N GLY A 40 5.69 8.66 -16.25
CA GLY A 40 6.14 8.42 -14.88
C GLY A 40 6.70 7.01 -14.65
N ILE A 41 6.37 6.06 -15.53
CA ILE A 41 6.82 4.66 -15.47
C ILE A 41 8.01 4.46 -16.41
N VAL A 42 7.93 4.92 -17.65
CA VAL A 42 8.96 4.62 -18.67
C VAL A 42 10.24 5.43 -18.49
N LYS A 43 10.20 6.53 -17.72
CA LYS A 43 11.38 7.37 -17.44
C LYS A 43 12.52 6.66 -16.72
N PHE A 44 12.25 5.56 -16.01
CA PHE A 44 13.28 4.86 -15.27
C PHE A 44 14.24 4.12 -16.21
N PHE A 45 15.53 4.17 -15.89
CA PHE A 45 16.56 3.52 -16.69
C PHE A 45 16.50 1.99 -16.56
N HIS A 46 16.37 1.48 -15.34
CA HIS A 46 16.32 0.04 -15.08
C HIS A 46 14.90 -0.52 -15.24
N HIS A 47 14.79 -1.67 -15.90
CA HIS A 47 13.50 -2.35 -16.10
C HIS A 47 12.83 -2.76 -14.77
N ALA A 48 13.63 -3.12 -13.76
CA ALA A 48 13.12 -3.42 -12.42
C ALA A 48 12.38 -2.22 -11.80
N ASP A 49 12.92 -1.01 -11.94
CA ASP A 49 12.28 0.21 -11.42
C ASP A 49 11.00 0.54 -12.18
N ARG A 50 10.96 0.28 -13.50
CA ARG A 50 9.72 0.42 -14.29
C ARG A 50 8.63 -0.52 -13.79
N LYS A 51 8.98 -1.79 -13.48
CA LYS A 51 8.06 -2.78 -12.91
C LYS A 51 7.52 -2.33 -11.54
N LEU A 52 8.38 -1.82 -10.66
CA LEU A 52 7.97 -1.32 -9.33
C LEU A 52 7.06 -0.09 -9.45
N ALA A 53 7.40 0.85 -10.33
CA ALA A 53 6.58 2.01 -10.62
C ALA A 53 5.21 1.62 -11.20
N PHE A 54 5.19 0.67 -12.15
CA PHE A 54 3.97 0.11 -12.73
C PHE A 54 3.10 -0.58 -11.67
N GLY A 55 3.66 -1.51 -10.89
CA GLY A 55 2.93 -2.21 -9.83
C GLY A 55 2.37 -1.26 -8.77
N SER A 56 3.11 -0.19 -8.45
CA SER A 56 2.62 0.86 -7.55
C SER A 56 1.37 1.54 -8.12
N GLN A 57 1.37 1.90 -9.41
CA GLN A 57 0.23 2.54 -10.06
C GLN A 57 -0.99 1.62 -10.18
N VAL A 58 -0.74 0.31 -10.38
CA VAL A 58 -1.77 -0.73 -10.40
C VAL A 58 -2.43 -0.87 -9.03
N LEU A 59 -1.66 -1.06 -7.95
CA LEU A 59 -2.24 -1.26 -6.62
C LEU A 59 -3.10 -0.09 -6.15
N GLN A 60 -2.65 1.14 -6.41
CA GLN A 60 -3.40 2.35 -6.03
C GLN A 60 -4.78 2.38 -6.70
N ARG A 61 -4.85 2.04 -7.98
CA ARG A 61 -6.11 2.04 -8.74
C ARG A 61 -6.98 0.84 -8.42
N LEU A 62 -6.37 -0.32 -8.23
CA LEU A 62 -7.06 -1.54 -7.83
C LEU A 62 -7.77 -1.33 -6.48
N LEU A 63 -7.11 -0.67 -5.53
CA LEU A 63 -7.73 -0.31 -4.25
C LEU A 63 -9.01 0.50 -4.47
N VAL A 64 -8.93 1.58 -5.25
CA VAL A 64 -10.10 2.43 -5.56
C VAL A 64 -11.18 1.61 -6.24
N CYS A 65 -10.83 0.81 -7.26
CA CYS A 65 -11.79 -0.05 -7.93
C CYS A 65 -12.49 -1.04 -6.99
N ARG A 66 -11.75 -1.66 -6.07
CA ARG A 66 -12.30 -2.61 -5.10
C ARG A 66 -13.12 -1.94 -4.00
N ILE A 67 -12.87 -0.68 -3.67
CA ILE A 67 -13.66 0.06 -2.68
C ILE A 67 -14.97 0.56 -3.29
N HIS A 68 -14.92 1.13 -4.50
CA HIS A 68 -16.05 1.82 -5.11
C HIS A 68 -16.88 0.95 -6.09
N PHE A 69 -16.28 -0.06 -6.74
CA PHE A 69 -16.88 -0.75 -7.90
C PHE A 69 -16.92 -2.28 -7.78
N HIS A 70 -16.80 -2.83 -6.56
CA HIS A 70 -16.71 -4.29 -6.31
C HIS A 70 -17.90 -5.12 -6.84
N GLU A 71 -19.11 -4.56 -6.95
CA GLU A 71 -20.30 -5.33 -7.33
C GLU A 71 -20.37 -5.62 -8.85
N GLU A 72 -19.77 -4.79 -9.71
CA GLU A 72 -19.83 -4.94 -11.17
C GLU A 72 -18.92 -6.04 -11.72
N HIS A 73 -17.96 -6.53 -10.93
CA HIS A 73 -17.00 -7.55 -11.38
C HIS A 73 -17.44 -8.99 -11.12
N ASN A 74 -18.40 -9.21 -10.21
CA ASN A 74 -18.91 -10.52 -9.80
C ASN A 74 -20.27 -10.89 -10.41
N ALA A 75 -20.94 -9.97 -11.11
CA ALA A 75 -22.09 -10.32 -11.92
C ALA A 75 -21.64 -11.24 -13.06
N SER A 76 -22.30 -12.40 -13.23
CA SER A 76 -22.04 -13.27 -14.36
C SER A 76 -22.31 -12.51 -15.64
N SER A 77 -21.39 -12.65 -16.59
CA SER A 77 -21.62 -12.33 -18.00
C SER A 77 -22.62 -13.33 -18.55
N ASP A 78 -23.90 -13.13 -18.26
CA ASP A 78 -24.92 -13.48 -19.24
C ASP A 78 -24.97 -12.30 -20.20
N GLU A 79 -24.95 -12.60 -21.49
CA GLU A 79 -24.92 -11.65 -22.60
C GLU A 79 -25.86 -10.47 -22.31
N GLU A 80 -25.35 -9.23 -22.41
CA GLU A 80 -26.20 -8.03 -22.36
C GLU A 80 -27.10 -7.99 -23.60
N GLU A 81 -28.14 -8.84 -23.63
CA GLU A 81 -29.35 -8.54 -24.37
C GLU A 81 -30.01 -7.36 -23.66
N VAL A 82 -30.14 -6.23 -24.36
CA VAL A 82 -30.93 -5.09 -23.90
C VAL A 82 -32.34 -5.60 -23.58
N THR A 83 -32.65 -5.69 -22.29
CA THR A 83 -33.97 -6.14 -21.86
C THR A 83 -34.96 -4.98 -22.02
N PRO A 84 -36.26 -5.23 -22.24
CA PRO A 84 -37.26 -4.16 -22.30
C PRO A 84 -37.31 -3.27 -21.04
N SER A 85 -36.76 -3.73 -19.92
CA SER A 85 -36.57 -2.95 -18.68
C SER A 85 -35.46 -1.89 -18.74
N ASP A 86 -34.59 -1.94 -19.75
CA ASP A 86 -33.49 -1.00 -19.94
C ASP A 86 -33.90 0.23 -20.76
N ILE A 87 -35.16 0.32 -21.19
CA ILE A 87 -35.70 1.50 -21.86
C ILE A 87 -36.47 2.33 -20.83
N ASP A 88 -36.11 3.60 -20.69
CA ASP A 88 -36.86 4.52 -19.86
C ASP A 88 -38.27 4.74 -20.45
N PRO A 89 -39.34 4.36 -19.71
CA PRO A 89 -40.71 4.43 -20.23
C PRO A 89 -41.20 5.86 -20.48
N SER A 90 -40.50 6.88 -19.97
CA SER A 90 -40.85 8.29 -20.17
C SER A 90 -40.16 8.92 -21.38
N THR A 91 -38.98 8.42 -21.78
CA THR A 91 -38.16 9.01 -22.85
C THR A 91 -38.00 8.08 -24.06
N GLY A 92 -38.32 6.79 -23.93
CA GLY A 92 -38.13 5.79 -24.98
C GLY A 92 -36.66 5.52 -25.32
N GLN A 93 -35.73 6.08 -24.54
CA GLN A 93 -34.30 5.92 -24.73
C GLN A 93 -33.77 4.78 -23.87
N ALA A 94 -32.79 4.06 -24.41
CA ALA A 94 -32.02 3.09 -23.62
C ALA A 94 -31.35 3.84 -22.47
N ARG A 95 -31.55 3.34 -21.25
CA ARG A 95 -30.77 3.72 -20.07
C ARG A 95 -29.31 3.46 -20.39
N PRO A 96 -28.38 4.36 -19.99
CA PRO A 96 -26.96 4.17 -20.28
C PRO A 96 -26.51 2.81 -19.73
N VAL A 97 -25.95 1.98 -20.61
CA VAL A 97 -25.32 0.70 -20.24
C VAL A 97 -24.25 1.01 -19.20
N ARG A 98 -24.30 0.32 -18.06
CA ARG A 98 -23.36 0.54 -16.96
C ARG A 98 -21.95 0.21 -17.43
N ARG A 99 -21.15 1.24 -17.70
CA ARG A 99 -19.76 1.05 -18.09
C ARG A 99 -18.98 0.61 -16.85
N ARG A 100 -18.47 -0.62 -16.91
CA ARG A 100 -17.54 -1.17 -15.91
C ARG A 100 -16.32 -0.25 -15.78
N ILE A 101 -16.11 0.29 -14.59
CA ILE A 101 -14.98 1.19 -14.31
C ILE A 101 -13.71 0.36 -14.10
N GLY A 102 -12.72 0.55 -14.98
CA GLY A 102 -11.44 -0.15 -14.94
C GLY A 102 -10.31 0.68 -14.35
N LEU A 103 -9.12 0.09 -14.25
CA LEU A 103 -7.93 0.77 -13.72
C LEU A 103 -7.62 2.07 -14.50
N LYS A 104 -7.79 2.05 -15.83
CA LYS A 104 -7.53 3.20 -16.70
C LYS A 104 -8.47 4.39 -16.45
N ASP A 105 -9.61 4.15 -15.81
CA ASP A 105 -10.63 5.17 -15.56
C ASP A 105 -10.41 5.84 -14.19
N VAL A 106 -9.58 5.24 -13.31
CA VAL A 106 -9.26 5.80 -11.99
C VAL A 106 -8.17 6.87 -12.05
N GLU A 107 -8.51 8.05 -11.55
CA GLU A 107 -7.57 9.14 -11.32
C GLU A 107 -6.92 9.08 -9.93
N ILE A 108 -5.59 9.24 -9.93
CA ILE A 108 -4.77 9.36 -8.72
C ILE A 108 -4.01 10.68 -8.81
N HIS A 109 -4.17 11.51 -7.78
CA HIS A 109 -3.50 12.79 -7.65
C HIS A 109 -2.26 12.64 -6.76
N ARG A 110 -1.41 13.67 -6.74
CA ARG A 110 -0.25 13.75 -5.84
C ARG A 110 -0.26 15.07 -5.10
N ASP A 111 0.00 15.00 -3.80
CA ASP A 111 0.23 16.16 -2.95
C ASP A 111 1.51 16.87 -3.42
N GLU A 112 1.41 18.16 -3.76
CA GLU A 112 2.53 18.90 -4.37
C GLU A 112 3.74 19.01 -3.43
N ALA A 113 3.50 19.10 -2.12
CA ALA A 113 4.55 19.30 -1.12
C ALA A 113 5.34 18.02 -0.81
N SER A 114 4.70 16.86 -0.86
CA SER A 114 5.29 15.58 -0.43
C SER A 114 5.38 14.53 -1.54
N GLY A 115 4.73 14.74 -2.67
CA GLY A 115 4.60 13.77 -3.76
C GLY A 115 3.71 12.56 -3.44
N ARG A 116 3.07 12.54 -2.25
CA ARG A 116 2.25 11.42 -1.77
C ARG A 116 0.99 11.26 -2.64
N PRO A 117 0.66 10.04 -3.11
CA PRO A 117 -0.55 9.83 -3.88
C PRO A 117 -1.81 9.91 -3.02
N PHE A 118 -2.90 10.39 -3.59
CA PHE A 118 -4.24 10.35 -2.99
C PHE A 118 -5.31 10.21 -4.08
N HIS A 119 -6.50 9.75 -3.68
CA HIS A 119 -7.68 9.71 -4.53
C HIS A 119 -8.70 10.69 -3.97
N GLN A 120 -9.27 11.53 -4.83
CA GLN A 120 -10.35 12.43 -4.47
C GLN A 120 -11.66 11.76 -4.84
N HIS A 121 -12.56 11.66 -3.87
CA HIS A 121 -13.93 11.22 -4.12
C HIS A 121 -14.68 12.39 -4.77
N ASP A 122 -15.13 12.22 -6.00
CA ASP A 122 -16.04 13.19 -6.62
C ASP A 122 -17.47 12.82 -6.23
N ASP A 123 -18.12 13.71 -5.47
CA ASP A 123 -19.49 13.52 -4.97
C ASP A 123 -20.51 13.28 -6.10
N ASP A 124 -20.19 13.71 -7.33
CA ASP A 124 -21.05 13.54 -8.50
C ASP A 124 -21.01 12.13 -9.14
N GLU A 125 -19.93 11.34 -8.96
CA GLU A 125 -19.83 10.03 -9.63
C GLU A 125 -20.78 8.97 -9.03
N THR A 126 -21.17 9.13 -7.77
CA THR A 126 -22.14 8.23 -7.09
C THR A 126 -23.61 8.60 -7.36
N SER A 127 -23.87 9.78 -7.92
CA SER A 127 -25.23 10.29 -8.19
C SER A 127 -25.96 9.56 -9.34
N LEU A 128 -25.21 8.86 -10.22
CA LEU A 128 -25.77 8.18 -11.39
C LEU A 128 -25.95 6.66 -11.21
N LEU A 129 -25.61 6.09 -10.06
CA LEU A 129 -25.68 4.66 -9.80
C LEU A 129 -26.69 4.34 -8.69
N THR A 130 -27.49 3.30 -8.93
CA THR A 130 -28.47 2.77 -7.96
C THR A 130 -27.78 2.45 -6.63
N PRO A 131 -28.39 2.72 -5.47
CA PRO A 131 -27.72 2.55 -4.17
C PRO A 131 -27.13 1.14 -4.05
N PRO A 132 -25.85 1.02 -3.64
CA PRO A 132 -25.20 -0.28 -3.51
C PRO A 132 -25.97 -1.16 -2.51
N LYS A 133 -26.04 -2.47 -2.78
CA LYS A 133 -26.70 -3.43 -1.87
C LYS A 133 -25.93 -3.58 -0.55
N LYS A 134 -24.65 -3.23 -0.54
CA LYS A 134 -23.79 -3.12 0.65
C LYS A 134 -23.61 -1.65 1.06
N LYS A 135 -23.35 -1.42 2.35
CA LYS A 135 -23.01 -0.09 2.86
C LYS A 135 -21.83 0.50 2.07
N PRO A 136 -21.86 1.78 1.69
CA PRO A 136 -20.77 2.43 0.97
C PRO A 136 -19.49 2.38 1.81
N ARG A 137 -18.37 1.98 1.21
CA ARG A 137 -17.05 2.04 1.85
C ARG A 137 -16.37 3.34 1.48
N PHE A 138 -15.75 3.97 2.46
CA PHE A 138 -15.04 5.22 2.31
C PHE A 138 -13.54 4.99 2.49
N LEU A 139 -12.74 5.40 1.50
CA LEU A 139 -11.29 5.35 1.56
C LEU A 139 -10.77 6.56 2.37
N GLU A 140 -10.33 6.34 3.61
CA GLU A 140 -9.82 7.43 4.45
C GLU A 140 -8.45 7.91 4.01
N ASP A 141 -7.54 6.96 3.77
CA ASP A 141 -6.15 7.20 3.39
C ASP A 141 -5.50 5.89 2.89
N PHE A 142 -4.45 6.00 2.08
CA PHE A 142 -3.61 4.87 1.69
C PHE A 142 -2.16 5.28 1.48
N ASN A 143 -1.27 4.30 1.55
CA ASN A 143 0.13 4.47 1.23
C ASN A 143 0.67 3.24 0.49
N VAL A 144 1.72 3.44 -0.30
CA VAL A 144 2.36 2.41 -1.12
C VAL A 144 3.87 2.46 -0.89
N SER A 145 4.50 1.29 -0.86
CA SER A 145 5.96 1.17 -0.88
C SER A 145 6.38 0.02 -1.79
N HIS A 146 7.63 0.05 -2.23
CA HIS A 146 8.18 -0.98 -3.09
C HIS A 146 9.68 -1.15 -2.89
N ALA A 147 10.16 -2.39 -2.93
CA ALA A 147 11.57 -2.73 -2.85
C ALA A 147 11.80 -4.12 -3.44
N ALA A 148 12.94 -4.30 -4.12
CA ALA A 148 13.45 -5.61 -4.56
C ALA A 148 12.42 -6.53 -5.24
N GLY A 149 11.54 -5.96 -6.07
CA GLY A 149 10.55 -6.70 -6.83
C GLY A 149 9.18 -6.87 -6.15
N ILE A 150 9.03 -6.38 -4.92
CA ILE A 150 7.77 -6.39 -4.19
C ILE A 150 7.19 -4.99 -4.14
N VAL A 151 5.89 -4.87 -4.38
CA VAL A 151 5.09 -3.66 -4.17
C VAL A 151 4.04 -3.97 -3.13
N ILE A 152 3.92 -3.14 -2.10
CA ILE A 152 2.89 -3.27 -1.09
C ILE A 152 2.05 -2.01 -0.97
N LEU A 153 0.79 -2.18 -0.57
CA LEU A 153 -0.13 -1.10 -0.28
C LEU A 153 -0.85 -1.38 1.04
N ALA A 154 -0.99 -0.34 1.86
CA ALA A 154 -1.86 -0.36 3.03
C ALA A 154 -2.86 0.80 2.95
N ALA A 155 -4.11 0.56 3.33
CA ALA A 155 -5.16 1.56 3.33
C ALA A 155 -6.04 1.48 4.57
N ARG A 156 -6.61 2.62 4.96
CA ARG A 156 -7.70 2.71 5.94
C ARG A 156 -9.02 2.91 5.22
N VAL A 157 -9.99 2.05 5.54
CA VAL A 157 -11.30 2.07 4.89
C VAL A 157 -12.41 2.00 5.93
N SER A 158 -13.39 2.90 5.87
CA SER A 158 -14.50 2.98 6.83
C SER A 158 -15.84 2.63 6.17
N GLU A 159 -16.81 2.13 6.94
CA GLU A 159 -18.16 1.79 6.42
C GLU A 159 -19.11 3.00 6.26
N ILE A 160 -18.73 4.17 6.80
CA ILE A 160 -19.54 5.39 6.75
C ILE A 160 -18.58 6.56 6.58
N GLU A 161 -18.85 7.45 5.63
CA GLU A 161 -18.12 8.70 5.51
C GLU A 161 -18.34 9.53 6.78
N PRO A 162 -17.28 9.97 7.49
CA PRO A 162 -17.46 10.83 8.65
C PRO A 162 -18.20 12.11 8.23
N PRO A 163 -19.11 12.66 9.06
CA PRO A 163 -19.83 13.87 8.72
C PRO A 163 -18.85 14.97 8.35
N VAL A 164 -18.83 15.33 7.07
CA VAL A 164 -17.92 16.34 6.53
C VAL A 164 -18.28 17.67 7.18
N ARG A 165 -17.42 18.19 8.07
CA ARG A 165 -17.41 19.63 8.31
C ARG A 165 -16.89 20.27 7.03
N ASN A 166 -17.80 20.83 6.24
CA ASN A 166 -17.53 21.35 4.91
C ASN A 166 -16.54 22.53 4.99
N PRO A 167 -15.25 22.35 4.66
CA PRO A 167 -14.24 23.40 4.80
C PRO A 167 -14.40 24.48 3.71
N LEU A 168 -15.12 24.16 2.64
CA LEU A 168 -15.41 25.08 1.53
C LEU A 168 -16.29 26.26 1.94
N LEU A 169 -16.98 26.18 3.08
CA LEU A 169 -17.69 27.33 3.66
C LEU A 169 -16.75 28.32 4.37
N GLU A 170 -15.50 27.93 4.67
CA GLU A 170 -14.55 28.77 5.42
C GLU A 170 -13.45 29.40 4.55
N HIS A 171 -13.22 28.93 3.32
CA HIS A 171 -12.18 29.48 2.43
C HIS A 171 -12.66 29.73 0.98
N PRO A 172 -12.67 30.99 0.49
CA PRO A 172 -13.27 31.36 -0.80
C PRO A 172 -12.44 31.03 -2.05
N SER A 173 -11.32 30.30 -1.97
CA SER A 173 -10.40 30.12 -3.10
C SER A 173 -10.52 28.78 -3.85
N GLY A 174 -11.40 27.86 -3.46
CA GLY A 174 -11.56 26.56 -4.14
C GLY A 174 -10.31 25.66 -4.12
N GLN A 175 -9.23 26.08 -3.47
CA GLN A 175 -8.02 25.32 -3.27
C GLN A 175 -8.07 24.70 -1.87
N ILE A 176 -7.98 23.36 -1.80
CA ILE A 176 -7.88 22.65 -0.53
C ILE A 176 -6.54 23.04 0.12
N PRO A 177 -6.51 23.64 1.32
CA PRO A 177 -5.25 24.02 1.96
C PRO A 177 -4.35 22.79 2.18
N VAL A 178 -3.05 22.92 1.91
CA VAL A 178 -2.03 21.87 2.14
C VAL A 178 -2.09 21.34 3.59
N GLU A 179 -2.46 22.18 4.54
CA GLU A 179 -2.64 21.80 5.95
C GLU A 179 -3.84 20.86 6.17
N TYR A 180 -4.90 20.97 5.37
CA TYR A 180 -6.05 20.06 5.39
C TYR A 180 -5.68 18.68 4.82
N GLN A 181 -4.85 18.63 3.77
CA GLN A 181 -4.34 17.37 3.22
C GLN A 181 -3.41 16.63 4.20
N ARG A 182 -2.59 17.37 4.97
CA ARG A 182 -1.78 16.79 6.06
C ARG A 182 -2.63 16.20 7.18
N ARG A 183 -3.76 16.82 7.52
CA ARG A 183 -4.72 16.31 8.54
C ARG A 183 -5.47 15.05 8.11
N LYS A 184 -5.45 14.67 6.83
CA LYS A 184 -6.01 13.41 6.32
C LYS A 184 -5.01 12.24 6.32
N ARG A 185 -3.72 12.46 6.60
CA ARG A 185 -2.75 11.37 6.61
C ARG A 185 -2.90 10.57 7.89
N LYS A 186 -3.18 9.29 7.72
CA LYS A 186 -3.50 8.37 8.81
C LYS A 186 -2.76 7.04 8.70
N ILE A 187 -2.17 6.73 7.56
CA ILE A 187 -1.43 5.47 7.37
C ILE A 187 -0.16 5.66 6.53
N GLY A 188 0.84 4.84 6.79
CA GLY A 188 2.09 4.75 6.04
C GLY A 188 2.56 3.30 6.02
N VAL A 189 3.26 2.93 4.95
CA VAL A 189 3.74 1.57 4.75
C VAL A 189 5.16 1.59 4.20
N ASP A 190 5.98 0.62 4.60
CA ASP A 190 7.29 0.42 4.00
C ASP A 190 7.65 -1.05 3.79
N VAL A 191 8.41 -1.32 2.72
CA VAL A 191 8.97 -2.64 2.45
C VAL A 191 10.47 -2.50 2.25
N VAL A 192 11.21 -3.39 2.89
CA VAL A 192 12.67 -3.44 2.83
C VAL A 192 13.12 -4.88 2.61
N PRO A 193 14.26 -5.11 1.93
CA PRO A 193 14.86 -6.43 1.90
C PRO A 193 15.41 -6.80 3.30
N THR A 194 15.63 -8.08 3.53
CA THR A 194 16.25 -8.59 4.77
C THR A 194 17.75 -8.81 4.66
N LYS A 195 18.31 -8.65 3.45
CA LYS A 195 19.72 -8.90 3.14
C LYS A 195 20.35 -7.65 2.54
N HIS A 196 21.59 -7.38 2.94
CA HIS A 196 22.40 -6.35 2.30
C HIS A 196 23.13 -6.93 1.07
N SER A 197 23.05 -6.23 -0.05
CA SER A 197 23.81 -6.56 -1.26
C SER A 197 24.90 -5.50 -1.48
N PRO A 198 26.19 -5.88 -1.55
CA PRO A 198 27.28 -4.93 -1.70
C PRO A 198 27.18 -4.15 -3.01
N PRO A 199 27.56 -2.85 -3.01
CA PRO A 199 27.41 -1.98 -4.19
C PRO A 199 28.49 -2.17 -5.27
N ALA A 200 29.56 -2.95 -5.05
CA ALA A 200 30.73 -3.00 -5.92
C ALA A 200 31.13 -4.42 -6.38
N GLY A 201 31.52 -4.54 -7.66
CA GLY A 201 32.09 -5.75 -8.27
C GLY A 201 31.34 -6.24 -9.51
N PRO A 202 31.93 -7.17 -10.29
CA PRO A 202 31.29 -7.78 -11.46
C PRO A 202 29.99 -8.55 -11.10
N ASP A 203 29.83 -8.91 -9.82
CA ASP A 203 28.67 -9.61 -9.26
C ASP A 203 27.70 -8.70 -8.50
N LYS A 204 27.63 -7.41 -8.86
CA LYS A 204 26.75 -6.43 -8.21
C LYS A 204 25.31 -6.96 -8.12
N GLY A 205 24.80 -7.08 -6.90
CA GLY A 205 23.45 -7.60 -6.63
C GLY A 205 23.25 -9.10 -6.84
N LYS A 206 24.32 -9.87 -7.12
CA LYS A 206 24.25 -11.32 -7.37
C LYS A 206 24.78 -12.19 -6.23
N ARG A 207 25.54 -11.62 -5.29
CA ARG A 207 26.06 -12.33 -4.11
C ARG A 207 25.62 -11.67 -2.80
N GLU A 208 25.53 -12.48 -1.75
CA GLU A 208 25.38 -11.97 -0.39
C GLU A 208 26.67 -11.31 0.10
N ALA A 209 26.52 -10.30 0.96
CA ALA A 209 27.62 -9.65 1.65
C ALA A 209 28.30 -10.59 2.66
N THR A 210 29.61 -10.47 2.84
CA THR A 210 30.32 -11.17 3.94
C THR A 210 29.99 -10.54 5.30
N CYS A 211 30.36 -11.22 6.39
CA CYS A 211 30.18 -10.68 7.74
C CYS A 211 30.89 -9.34 7.93
N GLU A 212 32.11 -9.19 7.42
CA GLU A 212 32.89 -7.96 7.51
C GLU A 212 32.27 -6.82 6.69
N GLU A 213 31.75 -7.14 5.50
CA GLU A 213 31.03 -6.18 4.67
C GLU A 213 29.74 -5.70 5.37
N ASN A 214 28.97 -6.62 5.96
CA ASN A 214 27.78 -6.31 6.74
C ASN A 214 28.10 -5.42 7.95
N ASP A 215 29.05 -5.80 8.78
CA ASP A 215 29.40 -5.04 9.98
C ASP A 215 29.94 -3.64 9.63
N LYS A 216 30.72 -3.52 8.54
CA LYS A 216 31.18 -2.21 8.04
C LYS A 216 30.01 -1.36 7.55
N TRP A 217 29.09 -1.94 6.80
CA TRP A 217 27.91 -1.24 6.33
C TRP A 217 27.01 -0.78 7.49
N ILE A 218 26.74 -1.65 8.47
CA ILE A 218 25.97 -1.33 9.68
C ILE A 218 26.58 -0.14 10.41
N LYS A 219 27.89 -0.18 10.68
CA LYS A 219 28.60 0.91 11.36
C LYS A 219 28.47 2.25 10.62
N ASN A 220 28.64 2.24 9.30
CA ASN A 220 28.50 3.44 8.48
C ASN A 220 27.05 3.95 8.48
N PHE A 221 26.07 3.05 8.41
CA PHE A 221 24.66 3.41 8.39
C PHE A 221 24.22 4.03 9.73
N ILE A 222 24.60 3.41 10.84
CA ILE A 222 24.38 3.94 12.19
C ILE A 222 25.05 5.31 12.36
N GLY A 223 26.28 5.47 11.86
CA GLY A 223 27.01 6.73 11.90
C GLY A 223 26.32 7.93 11.22
N ASN A 224 25.29 7.69 10.39
CA ASN A 224 24.47 8.75 9.79
C ASN A 224 23.42 9.33 10.75
N GLN A 225 23.41 8.93 12.03
CA GLN A 225 22.52 9.46 13.07
C GLN A 225 21.02 9.30 12.74
N ILE A 226 20.68 8.12 12.20
CA ILE A 226 19.29 7.74 11.85
C ILE A 226 18.58 7.07 13.03
N PHE A 227 19.33 6.29 13.81
CA PHE A 227 18.82 5.48 14.91
C PHE A 227 19.17 6.14 16.24
N THR A 228 18.29 6.01 17.23
CA THR A 228 18.62 6.41 18.59
C THR A 228 19.65 5.45 19.20
N LYS A 229 20.31 5.86 20.29
CA LYS A 229 21.23 4.97 21.01
C LYS A 229 20.58 3.64 21.43
N HIS A 230 19.31 3.68 21.81
CA HIS A 230 18.58 2.47 22.19
C HIS A 230 18.37 1.53 20.99
N GLU A 231 18.02 2.08 19.83
CA GLU A 231 17.89 1.31 18.59
C GLU A 231 19.25 0.76 18.11
N GLU A 232 20.32 1.55 18.23
CA GLU A 232 21.68 1.10 17.96
C GLU A 232 22.08 -0.07 18.87
N GLU A 233 21.80 0.00 20.17
CA GLU A 233 22.04 -1.08 21.12
C GLU A 233 21.25 -2.34 20.74
N GLN A 234 20.00 -2.20 20.32
CA GLN A 234 19.22 -3.34 19.83
C GLN A 234 19.83 -3.95 18.55
N ILE A 235 20.27 -3.12 17.59
CA ILE A 235 20.90 -3.59 16.36
C ILE A 235 22.19 -4.33 16.69
N LEU A 236 23.08 -3.72 17.45
CA LEU A 236 24.40 -4.27 17.77
C LEU A 236 24.35 -5.45 18.75
N GLY A 237 23.27 -5.56 19.54
CA GLY A 237 23.02 -6.64 20.47
C GLY A 237 22.65 -7.98 19.81
N GLU A 238 22.32 -8.00 18.52
CA GLU A 238 22.05 -9.24 17.79
C GLU A 238 23.33 -10.11 17.64
N ALA A 239 23.11 -11.43 17.65
CA ALA A 239 24.18 -12.43 17.81
C ALA A 239 25.21 -12.42 16.68
N ASP A 240 24.77 -12.23 15.43
CA ASP A 240 25.61 -12.29 14.24
C ASP A 240 25.29 -11.15 13.26
N SER A 241 26.22 -10.90 12.33
CA SER A 241 26.14 -9.81 11.37
C SER A 241 24.88 -9.85 10.49
N LYS A 242 24.36 -11.04 10.15
CA LYS A 242 23.13 -11.17 9.35
C LYS A 242 21.93 -10.74 10.18
N ARG A 243 21.81 -11.20 11.43
CA ARG A 243 20.75 -10.76 12.35
C ARG A 243 20.82 -9.26 12.62
N ARG A 244 22.01 -8.66 12.73
CA ARG A 244 22.17 -7.20 12.84
C ARG A 244 21.65 -6.46 11.61
N VAL A 245 21.96 -6.93 10.40
CA VAL A 245 21.42 -6.34 9.15
C VAL A 245 19.89 -6.43 9.13
N ARG A 246 19.35 -7.59 9.48
CA ARG A 246 17.90 -7.82 9.56
C ARG A 246 17.24 -6.88 10.57
N LYS A 247 17.81 -6.75 11.77
CA LYS A 247 17.32 -5.84 12.80
C LYS A 247 17.34 -4.38 12.37
N LEU A 248 18.43 -3.96 11.72
CA LEU A 248 18.56 -2.62 11.14
C LEU A 248 17.47 -2.36 10.11
N TYR A 249 17.26 -3.28 9.16
CA TYR A 249 16.21 -3.13 8.14
C TYR A 249 14.80 -3.14 8.75
N LEU A 250 14.54 -3.97 9.76
CA LEU A 250 13.27 -4.00 10.48
C LEU A 250 12.96 -2.62 11.11
N LEU A 251 13.92 -2.03 11.81
CA LEU A 251 13.77 -0.70 12.42
C LEU A 251 13.67 0.41 11.35
N TRP A 252 14.42 0.27 10.25
CA TRP A 252 14.35 1.21 9.12
C TRP A 252 12.95 1.21 8.49
N ALA A 253 12.36 0.04 8.24
CA ALA A 253 11.01 -0.08 7.70
C ALA A 253 9.97 0.59 8.62
N LEU A 254 10.10 0.41 9.94
CA LEU A 254 9.24 1.07 10.93
C LEU A 254 9.37 2.61 10.87
N LYS A 255 10.60 3.14 10.84
CA LYS A 255 10.83 4.59 10.71
C LYS A 255 10.23 5.13 9.43
N GLU A 256 10.49 4.50 8.29
CA GLU A 256 9.96 4.93 6.99
C GLU A 256 8.43 4.85 6.95
N ALA A 257 7.83 3.76 7.44
CA ALA A 257 6.37 3.62 7.49
C ALA A 257 5.75 4.74 8.35
N TYR A 258 6.32 5.04 9.52
CA TYR A 258 5.86 6.13 10.37
C TYR A 258 6.04 7.51 9.72
N VAL A 259 7.23 7.82 9.19
CA VAL A 259 7.53 9.09 8.51
C VAL A 259 6.59 9.31 7.33
N LYS A 260 6.32 8.26 6.55
CA LYS A 260 5.34 8.29 5.46
C LYS A 260 3.93 8.59 5.98
N ALA A 261 3.56 7.99 7.11
CA ALA A 261 2.26 8.19 7.74
C ALA A 261 2.05 9.63 8.24
N VAL A 262 3.02 10.20 8.97
CA VAL A 262 2.94 11.61 9.43
C VAL A 262 3.14 12.61 8.30
N GLY A 263 3.85 12.21 7.25
CA GLY A 263 3.96 13.00 6.04
C GLY A 263 5.00 14.12 6.05
N THR A 264 5.97 14.04 6.96
CA THR A 264 7.05 15.02 7.13
C THR A 264 8.18 14.86 6.11
N GLY A 265 8.24 13.71 5.41
CA GLY A 265 9.26 13.44 4.40
C GLY A 265 10.68 13.52 4.97
N LEU A 266 11.61 14.10 4.19
CA LEU A 266 13.04 14.18 4.52
C LEU A 266 13.39 15.17 5.65
N ILE A 267 12.44 15.95 6.17
CA ILE A 267 12.68 17.03 7.16
C ILE A 267 12.56 16.49 8.60
N THR A 268 12.31 15.19 8.78
CA THR A 268 12.03 14.60 10.09
C THR A 268 13.30 14.41 10.89
N ASP A 269 13.29 14.85 12.16
CA ASP A 269 14.29 14.43 13.13
C ASP A 269 14.07 12.95 13.47
N LEU A 270 14.84 12.07 12.82
CA LEU A 270 14.74 10.62 13.00
C LEU A 270 15.21 10.16 14.38
N LEU A 271 15.99 10.98 15.11
CA LEU A 271 16.41 10.69 16.47
C LEU A 271 15.33 10.99 17.51
N ALA A 272 14.31 11.77 17.13
CA ALA A 272 13.13 11.98 17.97
C ALA A 272 12.15 10.80 17.93
N ILE A 273 12.35 9.83 17.01
CA ILE A 273 11.49 8.68 16.79
C ILE A 273 12.24 7.43 17.25
N GLU A 274 11.73 6.73 18.25
CA GLU A 274 12.36 5.52 18.77
C GLU A 274 11.36 4.35 18.83
N PHE A 275 11.74 3.20 18.28
CA PHE A 275 10.96 1.98 18.40
C PHE A 275 11.51 1.03 19.47
N ARG A 276 10.61 0.51 20.30
CA ARG A 276 10.90 -0.50 21.32
C ARG A 276 10.05 -1.74 21.13
N ASN A 277 10.41 -2.81 21.83
CA ASN A 277 9.77 -4.12 21.73
C ASN A 277 9.67 -4.61 20.28
N THR A 278 10.81 -4.73 19.60
CA THR A 278 10.89 -5.22 18.21
C THR A 278 11.58 -6.59 18.17
N PRO A 279 10.95 -7.66 18.70
CA PRO A 279 11.56 -8.98 18.83
C PRO A 279 11.80 -9.63 17.46
N LEU A 280 13.05 -9.57 16.98
CA LEU A 280 13.43 -10.11 15.67
C LEU A 280 13.07 -11.59 15.54
N PHE A 281 13.33 -12.39 16.59
CA PHE A 281 12.98 -13.81 16.61
C PHE A 281 11.48 -14.08 16.45
N ASP A 282 10.63 -13.28 17.11
CA ASP A 282 9.19 -13.51 17.00
C ASP A 282 8.68 -13.14 15.60
N VAL A 283 9.27 -12.13 14.97
CA VAL A 283 8.97 -11.70 13.60
C VAL A 283 9.49 -12.70 12.58
N ASP A 284 10.70 -13.23 12.73
CA ASP A 284 11.30 -14.14 11.75
C ASP A 284 10.79 -15.58 11.90
N ASP A 285 10.61 -16.03 13.13
CA ASP A 285 10.61 -17.47 13.42
C ASP A 285 9.30 -17.97 14.04
N LYS A 286 8.58 -17.15 14.84
CA LYS A 286 7.37 -17.62 15.54
C LYS A 286 6.06 -17.22 14.89
N GLN A 287 5.87 -15.92 14.65
CA GLN A 287 4.56 -15.35 14.34
C GLN A 287 4.48 -14.79 12.92
N ARG A 288 5.63 -14.53 12.27
CA ARG A 288 5.77 -13.86 10.95
C ARG A 288 5.14 -12.47 10.86
N ARG A 289 4.27 -12.09 11.79
CA ARG A 289 3.57 -10.83 11.91
C ARG A 289 3.50 -10.46 13.38
N PHE A 290 3.98 -9.27 13.71
CA PHE A 290 4.08 -8.79 15.08
C PHE A 290 3.49 -7.38 15.22
N ARG A 291 2.62 -7.20 16.21
CA ARG A 291 1.84 -5.96 16.45
C ARG A 291 2.17 -5.30 17.80
N GLY A 292 3.12 -5.84 18.55
CA GLY A 292 3.47 -5.35 19.89
C GLY A 292 4.53 -4.25 19.91
N VAL A 293 4.89 -3.68 18.74
CA VAL A 293 5.92 -2.64 18.65
C VAL A 293 5.45 -1.39 19.36
N GLU A 294 6.34 -0.77 20.14
CA GLU A 294 6.07 0.48 20.84
C GLU A 294 6.79 1.65 20.15
N LEU A 295 6.11 2.79 20.04
CA LEU A 295 6.67 4.04 19.56
C LEU A 295 6.90 5.01 20.71
N TYR A 296 8.08 5.63 20.74
CA TYR A 296 8.43 6.72 21.62
C TYR A 296 8.79 7.94 20.78
N LEU A 297 8.20 9.09 21.13
CA LEU A 297 8.44 10.38 20.48
C LEU A 297 9.05 11.33 21.49
N GLY A 298 10.27 11.80 21.25
CA GLY A 298 10.99 12.65 22.20
C GLY A 298 11.19 12.01 23.58
N GLY A 299 11.19 10.67 23.65
CA GLY A 299 11.30 9.90 24.90
C GLY A 299 9.96 9.53 25.57
N GLU A 300 8.83 10.01 25.06
CA GLU A 300 7.50 9.69 25.60
C GLU A 300 6.81 8.60 24.78
N LYS A 301 6.24 7.59 25.43
CA LYS A 301 5.50 6.52 24.75
C LYS A 301 4.23 7.09 24.12
N SER A 302 4.07 6.88 22.82
CA SER A 302 2.89 7.24 22.06
C SER A 302 1.97 6.03 21.87
N ASN A 303 0.72 6.14 22.30
CA ASN A 303 -0.32 5.13 22.05
C ASN A 303 -1.26 5.51 20.89
N ASP A 304 -0.99 6.63 20.22
CA ASP A 304 -1.82 7.15 19.12
C ASP A 304 -1.59 6.41 17.80
N TRP A 305 -0.72 5.40 17.81
CA TRP A 305 -0.26 4.69 16.62
C TRP A 305 -0.41 3.18 16.80
N TYR A 306 -1.02 2.57 15.80
CA TYR A 306 -0.95 1.15 15.51
C TYR A 306 0.28 0.88 14.65
N LEU A 307 1.07 -0.13 15.06
CA LEU A 307 2.27 -0.56 14.37
C LEU A 307 2.22 -2.07 14.10
N GLU A 308 2.66 -2.46 12.92
CA GLU A 308 2.76 -3.86 12.51
C GLU A 308 4.06 -4.06 11.74
N VAL A 309 4.73 -5.18 11.99
CA VAL A 309 5.81 -5.66 11.12
C VAL A 309 5.56 -7.11 10.73
N THR A 310 5.75 -7.41 9.45
CA THR A 310 5.54 -8.74 8.87
C THR A 310 6.77 -9.18 8.07
N ALA A 311 7.23 -10.41 8.29
CA ALA A 311 8.28 -11.08 7.53
C ALA A 311 7.70 -11.82 6.31
N TYR A 312 8.07 -11.41 5.10
CA TYR A 312 7.50 -11.89 3.84
C TYR A 312 8.51 -12.58 2.91
N GLY A 313 8.03 -13.60 2.18
CA GLY A 313 8.80 -14.50 1.32
C GLY A 313 9.65 -15.52 2.09
N GLY A 314 10.31 -16.44 1.37
CA GLY A 314 11.14 -17.51 1.94
C GLY A 314 10.36 -18.64 2.64
N GLU A 315 10.92 -19.85 2.65
CA GLU A 315 10.38 -21.04 3.31
C GLU A 315 11.16 -21.35 4.59
N GLY A 316 11.15 -20.43 5.55
CA GLY A 316 11.68 -20.72 6.89
C GLY A 316 12.07 -19.51 7.73
N PRO A 317 12.30 -19.74 9.04
CA PRO A 317 13.01 -18.82 9.92
C PRO A 317 14.37 -18.47 9.28
N GLU A 318 14.68 -17.18 9.12
CA GLU A 318 15.82 -16.63 8.35
C GLU A 318 15.73 -16.63 6.80
N GLU A 319 14.76 -17.30 6.19
CA GLU A 319 14.56 -17.24 4.74
C GLU A 319 13.71 -16.05 4.30
N ALA A 320 13.03 -15.40 5.25
CA ALA A 320 12.23 -14.23 4.93
C ALA A 320 13.06 -13.21 4.15
N SER A 321 12.51 -12.81 3.01
CA SER A 321 13.19 -12.00 2.00
C SER A 321 12.96 -10.49 2.20
N HIS A 322 11.87 -10.14 2.85
CA HIS A 322 11.44 -8.76 3.07
C HIS A 322 10.82 -8.58 4.45
N TYR A 323 10.94 -7.37 5.00
CA TYR A 323 10.05 -6.89 6.06
C TYR A 323 9.06 -5.89 5.48
N LEU A 324 7.82 -5.99 5.93
CA LEU A 324 6.71 -5.10 5.62
C LEU A 324 6.30 -4.40 6.92
N ALA A 325 6.33 -3.08 6.96
CA ALA A 325 5.94 -2.31 8.13
C ALA A 325 4.71 -1.44 7.82
N ILE A 326 3.76 -1.39 8.74
CA ILE A 326 2.62 -0.46 8.70
C ILE A 326 2.69 0.43 9.94
N ALA A 327 2.48 1.74 9.74
CA ALA A 327 2.14 2.68 10.79
C ALA A 327 0.80 3.32 10.47
N SER A 328 -0.16 3.22 11.37
CA SER A 328 -1.51 3.80 11.20
C SER A 328 -1.94 4.50 12.48
N GLN A 329 -2.75 5.55 12.42
CA GLN A 329 -3.34 6.14 13.61
C GLN A 329 -4.17 5.08 14.37
N ALA A 330 -4.07 5.01 15.69
CA ALA A 330 -4.85 4.05 16.47
C ALA A 330 -6.33 4.44 16.55
N GLU A 331 -6.66 5.73 16.37
CA GLU A 331 -8.03 6.23 16.53
C GLU A 331 -9.03 5.46 15.64
N GLY A 332 -10.06 4.92 16.29
CA GLY A 332 -11.17 4.22 15.65
C GLY A 332 -10.94 2.74 15.34
N LEU A 333 -9.69 2.27 15.33
CA LEU A 333 -9.36 0.86 15.07
C LEU A 333 -9.72 -0.02 16.28
N ARG A 334 -10.33 -1.17 16.02
CA ARG A 334 -10.60 -2.21 17.02
C ARG A 334 -9.76 -3.45 16.72
N GLU A 335 -9.57 -4.33 17.70
CA GLU A 335 -8.77 -5.56 17.50
C GLU A 335 -9.24 -6.39 16.31
N GLU A 336 -10.55 -6.50 16.09
CA GLU A 336 -11.15 -7.21 14.95
C GLU A 336 -10.76 -6.61 13.59
N ASP A 337 -10.60 -5.28 13.54
CA ASP A 337 -10.23 -4.52 12.32
C ASP A 337 -8.75 -4.74 11.92
N LEU A 338 -7.97 -5.39 12.81
CA LEU A 338 -6.53 -5.63 12.67
C LEU A 338 -6.20 -7.09 12.34
N LEU A 339 -7.19 -8.00 12.35
CA LEU A 339 -6.98 -9.44 12.19
C LEU A 339 -6.70 -9.85 10.74
N ASP A 340 -7.19 -9.09 9.76
CA ASP A 340 -6.98 -9.42 8.34
C ASP A 340 -5.49 -9.51 8.00
N GLU A 341 -5.14 -10.57 7.27
CA GLU A 341 -3.78 -10.82 6.79
C GLU A 341 -3.48 -10.04 5.50
N TRP A 342 -2.21 -10.07 5.09
CA TRP A 342 -1.81 -9.54 3.79
C TRP A 342 -2.42 -10.37 2.65
N GLU A 343 -3.18 -9.72 1.77
CA GLU A 343 -3.68 -10.36 0.55
C GLU A 343 -2.58 -10.33 -0.52
N ILE A 344 -2.11 -11.51 -0.92
CA ILE A 344 -1.12 -11.68 -1.98
C ILE A 344 -1.88 -11.74 -3.30
N LEU A 345 -1.68 -10.74 -4.15
CA LEU A 345 -2.42 -10.58 -5.39
C LEU A 345 -1.74 -11.32 -6.55
N ASP A 346 -2.53 -12.08 -7.29
CA ASP A 346 -2.17 -12.67 -8.56
C ASP A 346 -2.51 -11.69 -9.68
N PHE A 347 -1.52 -11.32 -10.51
CA PHE A 347 -1.74 -10.31 -11.52
C PHE A 347 -2.82 -10.71 -12.55
N GLU A 348 -2.86 -11.97 -12.97
CA GLU A 348 -3.83 -12.41 -13.97
C GLU A 348 -5.25 -12.51 -13.39
N LYS A 349 -5.38 -12.98 -12.16
CA LYS A 349 -6.68 -13.22 -11.52
C LYS A 349 -7.25 -11.98 -10.86
N ASP A 350 -6.41 -11.14 -10.25
CA ASP A 350 -6.85 -10.03 -9.41
C ASP A 350 -6.73 -8.67 -10.09
N VAL A 351 -5.78 -8.51 -11.03
CA VAL A 351 -5.53 -7.23 -11.70
C VAL A 351 -6.16 -7.17 -13.09
N LEU A 352 -5.86 -8.14 -13.96
CA LEU A 352 -6.33 -8.11 -15.36
C LEU A 352 -7.85 -8.00 -15.53
N PRO A 353 -8.73 -8.51 -14.63
CA PRO A 353 -10.17 -8.31 -14.78
C PRO A 353 -10.63 -6.85 -14.74
N TYR A 354 -9.78 -5.93 -14.25
CA TYR A 354 -10.00 -4.48 -14.24
C TYR A 354 -9.34 -3.77 -15.44
N GLY A 355 -8.75 -4.52 -16.37
CA GLY A 355 -8.21 -4.02 -17.62
C GLY A 355 -9.22 -3.94 -18.77
N PRO A 356 -8.84 -3.35 -19.91
CA PRO A 356 -9.68 -3.29 -21.10
C PRO A 356 -9.77 -4.63 -21.86
N PHE A 357 -9.15 -5.70 -21.34
CA PHE A 357 -9.08 -6.99 -22.01
C PHE A 357 -10.35 -7.80 -21.72
N PRO A 358 -11.01 -8.40 -22.73
CA PRO A 358 -12.09 -9.34 -22.48
C PRO A 358 -11.55 -10.51 -21.64
N ARG A 359 -12.33 -10.97 -20.64
CA ARG A 359 -11.99 -12.20 -19.91
C ARG A 359 -11.74 -13.29 -20.94
N MET A 360 -10.53 -13.84 -20.98
CA MET A 360 -10.24 -15.03 -21.78
C MET A 360 -11.28 -16.09 -21.38
N PRO A 361 -12.02 -16.68 -22.35
CA PRO A 361 -12.98 -17.72 -22.02
C PRO A 361 -12.26 -18.82 -21.25
N ASN A 362 -12.84 -19.25 -20.13
CA ASN A 362 -12.34 -20.37 -19.34
C ASN A 362 -11.96 -21.49 -20.31
N LYS A 363 -10.67 -21.90 -20.27
CA LYS A 363 -10.16 -23.01 -21.09
C LYS A 363 -11.18 -24.14 -21.02
N ILE A 364 -11.81 -24.41 -22.16
CA ILE A 364 -12.68 -25.55 -22.37
C ILE A 364 -11.95 -26.74 -21.77
N LYS A 365 -12.52 -27.34 -20.71
CA LYS A 365 -12.07 -28.64 -20.23
C LYS A 365 -12.03 -29.54 -21.46
N ARG A 366 -10.83 -29.94 -21.88
CA ARG A 366 -10.68 -30.99 -22.89
C ARG A 366 -11.46 -32.20 -22.36
N GLN A 367 -12.61 -32.45 -22.97
CA GLN A 367 -13.28 -33.73 -22.84
C GLN A 367 -12.47 -34.73 -23.67
N SER A 368 -12.13 -35.83 -22.99
CA SER A 368 -11.56 -37.11 -23.46
C SER A 368 -10.30 -37.06 -24.31
#